data_AF-A0A928PGH2-F1
#
_entry.id   AF-A0A928PGH2-F1
#
_cell.length_a   1.000
_cell.length_b   1.000
_cell.length_c   1.000
_cell.angle_alpha   90.00
_cell.angle_beta   90.00
_cell.angle_gamma   90.00
#
_symmetry.space_group_name_H-M   'P 1'
#
loop_
_entity.id
_entity.type
_entity.pdbx_description
1 polymer ?
#
loop_
_entity_poly.entity_id
_entity_poly.type
_entity_poly.pdbx_seq_one_letter_code
_entity_poly.pdbx_strand_id
1 'polypeptide(L)'
;MAMNREKLIDNMTDNLPVLRAKLNMTQEDLANKIGLSRGTIISIENNKRTMTWSTFMSLVLLFSYNEKTNKLLEVMDIFTEDLHKYLEE
;
A
#
# COMPACT_ATOMS: atom_id res chain seq x y z
N MET A 1 -20.91 4.51 4.04
CA MET A 1 -20.97 3.55 2.93
C MET A 1 -20.20 2.30 3.37
N ALA A 2 -20.37 1.15 2.74
CA ALA A 2 -19.53 -0.01 3.05
C ALA A 2 -18.13 0.21 2.45
N MET A 3 -17.08 -0.11 3.20
CA MET A 3 -15.70 -0.03 2.73
C MET A 3 -15.50 -0.92 1.50
N ASN A 4 -14.96 -0.35 0.40
CA ASN A 4 -14.63 -1.10 -0.81
C ASN A 4 -13.13 -1.46 -0.83
N ARG A 5 -12.83 -2.72 -0.46
CA ARG A 5 -11.44 -3.22 -0.39
C ARG A 5 -10.73 -3.27 -1.75
N GLU A 6 -11.46 -3.55 -2.84
CA GLU A 6 -10.89 -3.62 -4.18
C GLU A 6 -10.38 -2.23 -4.58
N LYS A 7 -11.19 -1.19 -4.38
CA LYS A 7 -10.79 0.20 -4.66
C LYS A 7 -9.55 0.62 -3.85
N LEU A 8 -9.46 0.23 -2.58
CA LEU A 8 -8.29 0.51 -1.74
C LEU A 8 -7.02 -0.20 -2.26
N ILE A 9 -7.16 -1.47 -2.67
CA ILE A 9 -6.07 -2.24 -3.26
C ILE A 9 -5.60 -1.62 -4.58
N ASP A 10 -6.54 -1.20 -5.44
CA ASP A 10 -6.22 -0.57 -6.72
C ASP A 10 -5.47 0.75 -6.49
N ASN A 11 -5.99 1.61 -5.61
CA ASN A 11 -5.35 2.86 -5.21
C ASN A 11 -3.93 2.63 -4.65
N MET A 12 -3.74 1.62 -3.79
CA MET A 12 -2.40 1.27 -3.30
C MET A 12 -1.50 0.79 -4.44
N THR A 13 -2.00 -0.06 -5.33
CA THR A 13 -1.22 -0.65 -6.43
C THR A 13 -0.69 0.43 -7.37
N ASP A 14 -1.56 1.35 -7.79
CA ASP A 14 -1.22 2.42 -8.73
C ASP A 14 -0.23 3.43 -8.12
N ASN A 15 -0.30 3.64 -6.80
CA ASN A 15 0.56 4.59 -6.10
C ASN A 15 1.79 3.95 -5.43
N LEU A 16 1.91 2.62 -5.44
CA LEU A 16 2.99 1.88 -4.78
C LEU A 16 4.39 2.33 -5.24
N PRO A 17 4.67 2.53 -6.55
CA PRO A 17 5.97 3.01 -6.99
C PRO A 17 6.31 4.41 -6.44
N VAL A 18 5.32 5.29 -6.33
CA VAL A 18 5.50 6.66 -5.82
C VAL A 18 5.80 6.63 -4.32
N LEU A 19 5.00 5.90 -3.54
CA LEU A 19 5.19 5.74 -2.10
C LEU A 19 6.56 5.12 -1.80
N ARG A 20 6.95 4.09 -2.55
CA ARG A 20 8.26 3.45 -2.44
C ARG A 20 9.39 4.42 -2.77
N ALA A 21 9.28 5.19 -3.86
CA ALA A 21 10.29 6.17 -4.26
C ALA A 21 10.44 7.31 -3.22
N LYS A 22 9.36 7.73 -2.55
CA LYS A 22 9.43 8.72 -1.45
C LYS A 22 10.28 8.25 -0.26
N LEU A 23 10.40 6.95 -0.07
CA LEU A 23 11.26 6.33 0.94
C LEU A 23 12.65 5.95 0.42
N ASN A 24 12.98 6.29 -0.83
CA ASN A 24 14.22 5.88 -1.52
C ASN A 24 14.42 4.35 -1.54
N MET A 25 13.34 3.58 -1.63
CA MET A 25 13.40 2.11 -1.66
C MET A 25 13.43 1.58 -3.10
N THR A 26 14.23 0.55 -3.34
CA THR A 26 14.08 -0.31 -4.53
C THR A 26 12.92 -1.29 -4.33
N GLN A 27 12.46 -1.93 -5.41
CA GLN A 27 11.45 -3.01 -5.32
C GLN A 27 11.92 -4.16 -4.43
N GLU A 28 13.24 -4.40 -4.38
CA GLU A 28 13.84 -5.41 -3.52
C GLU A 28 13.83 -5.00 -2.05
N ASP A 29 14.15 -3.74 -1.75
CA ASP A 29 14.09 -3.20 -0.38
C ASP A 29 12.67 -3.30 0.18
N LEU A 30 11.67 -2.91 -0.61
CA LEU A 30 10.28 -3.02 -0.22
C LEU A 30 9.88 -4.48 -0.01
N ALA A 31 10.24 -5.37 -0.94
CA ALA A 31 9.93 -6.79 -0.85
C ALA A 31 10.48 -7.40 0.44
N ASN A 32 11.75 -7.12 0.76
CA ASN A 32 12.40 -7.56 1.99
C ASN A 32 11.72 -6.99 3.24
N LYS A 33 11.29 -5.72 3.20
CA LYS A 33 10.63 -5.03 4.33
C LYS A 33 9.29 -5.69 4.71
N ILE A 34 8.53 -6.17 3.73
CA ILE A 34 7.19 -6.76 3.95
C ILE A 34 7.14 -8.28 3.75
N GLY A 35 8.30 -8.95 3.68
CA GLY A 35 8.40 -10.41 3.61
C GLY A 35 7.89 -11.03 2.31
N LEU A 36 8.02 -10.33 1.19
CA LEU A 36 7.66 -10.81 -0.16
C LEU A 36 8.91 -11.00 -1.03
N SER A 37 8.74 -11.69 -2.16
CA SER A 37 9.78 -11.73 -3.19
C SER A 37 9.78 -10.46 -4.03
N ARG A 38 10.96 -10.03 -4.51
CA ARG A 38 11.09 -8.89 -5.45
C ARG A 38 10.17 -9.05 -6.67
N GLY A 39 10.07 -10.27 -7.22
CA GLY A 39 9.19 -10.58 -8.35
C GLY A 39 7.70 -10.36 -8.05
N THR A 40 7.28 -10.55 -6.80
CA THR A 40 5.91 -10.23 -6.36
C THR A 40 5.65 -8.73 -6.42
N ILE A 41 6.55 -7.92 -5.87
CA ILE A 41 6.44 -6.45 -5.94
C ILE A 41 6.43 -5.96 -7.39
N ILE A 42 7.34 -6.48 -8.23
CA ILE A 42 7.35 -6.16 -9.68
C ILE A 42 5.99 -6.49 -10.31
N SER A 43 5.42 -7.65 -10.01
CA SER A 43 4.15 -8.06 -10.61
C SER A 43 2.98 -7.19 -10.13
N ILE A 44 2.99 -6.78 -8.86
CA ILE A 44 2.02 -5.86 -8.29
C ILE A 44 2.14 -4.48 -8.95
N GLU A 45 3.32 -3.85 -8.93
CA GLU A 45 3.53 -2.50 -9.50
C GLU A 45 3.24 -2.42 -11.01
N ASN A 46 3.29 -3.55 -11.72
CA ASN A 46 2.95 -3.63 -13.14
C ASN A 46 1.51 -4.10 -13.40
N ASN A 47 0.64 -4.14 -12.38
CA ASN A 47 -0.75 -4.60 -12.48
C ASN A 47 -0.91 -6.03 -13.06
N LYS A 48 0.13 -6.86 -12.96
CA LYS A 48 0.11 -8.28 -13.38
C LYS A 48 -0.43 -9.20 -12.28
N ARG A 49 -0.42 -8.73 -11.03
CA ARG A 49 -0.89 -9.47 -9.87
C ARG A 49 -1.59 -8.53 -8.89
N THR A 50 -2.85 -8.80 -8.58
CA THR A 50 -3.57 -8.15 -7.47
C THR A 50 -2.94 -8.58 -6.14
N MET A 51 -2.65 -7.61 -5.26
CA MET A 51 -2.13 -7.90 -3.93
C MET A 51 -3.23 -8.47 -3.01
N THR A 52 -2.85 -9.26 -2.02
CA THR A 52 -3.78 -9.73 -1.00
C THR A 52 -4.11 -8.60 -0.02
N TRP A 53 -5.22 -8.74 0.71
CA TRP A 53 -5.56 -7.80 1.78
C TRP A 53 -4.47 -7.71 2.85
N SER A 54 -3.83 -8.82 3.20
CA SER A 54 -2.71 -8.83 4.14
C SER A 54 -1.52 -7.99 3.66
N THR A 55 -1.15 -8.11 2.37
CA THR A 55 -0.11 -7.27 1.76
C THR A 55 -0.49 -5.79 1.80
N PHE A 56 -1.75 -5.48 1.45
CA PHE A 56 -2.26 -4.11 1.55
C PHE A 56 -2.14 -3.57 2.98
N MET A 57 -2.55 -4.32 4.00
CA MET A 57 -2.42 -3.93 5.41
C MET A 57 -0.96 -3.70 5.83
N SER A 58 -0.04 -4.58 5.41
CA SER A 58 1.40 -4.40 5.67
C SER A 58 1.95 -3.12 5.04
N LEU A 59 1.51 -2.79 3.83
CA LEU A 59 1.90 -1.56 3.14
C LEU A 59 1.30 -0.33 3.82
N VAL A 60 0.02 -0.38 4.21
CA VAL A 60 -0.63 0.70 4.98
C VAL A 60 0.16 0.98 6.25
N LEU A 61 0.49 -0.03 7.04
CA LEU A 61 1.29 0.13 8.27
C LEU A 61 2.67 0.74 7.97
N LEU A 62 3.37 0.21 6.97
CA LEU A 62 4.71 0.70 6.59
C LEU A 62 4.69 2.18 6.21
N PHE A 63 3.72 2.59 5.39
CA PHE A 63 3.65 3.94 4.86
C PHE A 63 2.99 4.94 5.81
N SER A 64 2.07 4.51 6.70
CA SER A 64 1.47 5.38 7.70
C SER A 64 2.45 5.75 8.81
N TYR A 65 3.40 4.85 9.12
CA TYR A 65 4.44 5.10 10.13
C TYR A 65 5.64 5.93 9.61
N ASN A 66 5.56 6.46 8.40
CA ASN A 66 6.61 7.32 7.84
C ASN A 66 6.06 8.70 7.46
N GLU A 67 6.67 9.75 8.01
CA GLU A 67 6.24 11.14 7.82
C GLU A 67 6.16 11.57 6.34
N LYS A 68 6.99 11.00 5.46
CA LYS A 68 7.03 11.35 4.04
C LYS A 68 5.87 10.75 3.24
N THR A 69 5.26 9.68 3.73
CA THR A 69 4.23 8.93 3.02
C THR A 69 2.87 8.94 3.71
N ASN A 70 2.82 9.16 5.03
CA ASN A 70 1.58 9.08 5.80
C ASN A 70 0.47 9.95 5.22
N LYS A 71 0.74 11.25 5.02
CA LYS A 71 -0.22 12.20 4.43
C LYS A 71 -0.59 11.86 2.99
N LEU A 72 0.28 11.16 2.25
CA LEU A 72 -0.02 10.77 0.87
C LEU A 72 -1.07 9.66 0.83
N LEU A 73 -1.17 8.80 1.85
CA LEU A 73 -2.17 7.75 1.88
C LEU A 73 -3.60 8.31 1.89
N GLU A 74 -3.83 9.42 2.58
CA GLU A 74 -5.11 10.13 2.57
C GLU A 74 -5.38 10.77 1.20
N VAL A 75 -4.39 11.49 0.66
CA VAL A 75 -4.49 12.16 -0.65
C VAL A 75 -4.72 11.17 -1.80
N MET A 76 -4.21 9.95 -1.68
CA MET A 76 -4.32 8.88 -2.67
C MET A 76 -5.56 7.99 -2.45
N ASP A 77 -6.46 8.35 -1.53
CA ASP A 77 -7.65 7.54 -1.18
C ASP A 77 -7.29 6.09 -0.77
N ILE A 78 -6.16 5.90 -0.10
CA ILE A 78 -5.68 4.60 0.41
C ILE A 78 -6.05 4.44 1.89
N PHE A 79 -5.87 5.49 2.69
CA PHE A 79 -6.21 5.50 4.12
C PHE A 79 -7.43 6.40 4.34
N THR A 80 -8.61 5.85 4.07
CA THR A 80 -9.90 6.57 4.10
C THR A 80 -10.55 6.50 5.48
N GLU A 81 -11.53 7.39 5.73
CA GLU A 81 -12.33 7.33 6.97
C GLU A 81 -13.02 5.98 7.17
N ASP A 82 -13.49 5.34 6.08
CA ASP A 82 -14.13 4.04 6.16
C ASP A 82 -13.13 2.95 6.58
N LEU A 83 -11.87 3.03 6.13
CA LEU A 83 -10.81 2.14 6.59
C LEU A 83 -10.42 2.44 8.05
N HIS A 84 -10.38 3.70 8.45
CA HIS A 84 -10.12 4.08 9.84
C HIS A 84 -11.15 3.46 10.79
N LYS A 85 -12.46 3.65 10.50
CA LYS A 85 -13.55 3.07 11.28
C LYS A 85 -13.45 1.54 11.35
N TYR A 86 -13.16 0.90 10.23
CA TYR A 86 -12.96 -0.55 10.17
C TYR A 86 -11.83 -1.07 11.08
N LEU A 87 -10.79 -0.27 11.34
CA LEU A 87 -9.66 -0.66 12.19
C LEU A 87 -9.88 -0.35 13.68
N GLU A 88 -10.82 0.55 14.01
CA GLU A 88 -11.16 0.91 15.39
C GLU A 88 -12.20 -0.02 16.03
N GLU A 89 -13.01 -0.69 15.22
CA GLU A 89 -14.02 -1.69 15.62
C GLU A 89 -13.40 -3.05 16.00
#